data_AF-A0A7W8FMU7-F1
#
_entry.id   AF-A0A7W8FMU7-F1
#
_cell.length_a   1.000
_cell.length_b   1.000
_cell.length_c   1.000
_cell.angle_alpha   90.00
_cell.angle_beta   90.00
_cell.angle_gamma   90.00
#
_symmetry.space_group_name_H-M   'P 1'
#
loop_
_entity.id
_entity.type
_entity.pdbx_description
1 polymer ?
#
loop_
_entity_poly.entity_id
_entity_poly.type
_entity_poly.pdbx_seq_one_letter_code
_entity_poly.pdbx_strand_id
1 'polypeptide(L)'
;MTIDEQEAAPTVESDDLIEDSPELPADEPKVPGPWRASDGAPISFAEAQAEWARVAHGVLVKTATRYNDYLTYSELARRVLDESGILYGAHQRNWIGKVLVAVADRNATEGGPLLTSLCVSSGDEKVGAGYAYALKIAGQPKPKDLQPHAAESRLECYRFHGADMPADGGQPTTTRAVSAKRIRTEPPVEKPVILCPVHFSQLPLSGQCDLCD
;
A
#
# COMPACT_ATOMS: atom_id res chain seq x y z
N MET A 1 -20.07 -49.64 21.13
CA MET A 1 -18.67 -49.69 21.62
C MET A 1 -18.15 -51.03 21.10
N THR A 2 -17.28 -51.13 20.11
CA THR A 2 -16.05 -50.39 19.83
C THR A 2 -15.62 -50.77 18.40
N ILE A 3 -15.32 -49.76 17.57
CA ILE A 3 -14.21 -49.65 16.60
C ILE A 3 -13.28 -50.87 16.44
N ASP A 4 -13.08 -51.33 15.19
CA ASP A 4 -11.80 -51.19 14.43
C ASP A 4 -11.94 -51.85 13.04
N GLU A 5 -12.19 -51.05 12.00
CA GLU A 5 -11.91 -51.40 10.60
C GLU A 5 -10.66 -50.62 10.20
N GLN A 6 -9.49 -51.25 10.33
CA GLN A 6 -8.25 -50.76 9.75
C GLN A 6 -8.09 -51.34 8.35
N GLU A 7 -8.59 -50.60 7.37
CA GLU A 7 -8.21 -50.76 5.97
C GLU A 7 -6.93 -49.93 5.74
N ALA A 8 -5.83 -50.62 5.48
CA ALA A 8 -4.55 -50.02 5.15
C ALA A 8 -4.59 -49.45 3.72
N ALA A 9 -4.65 -48.12 3.60
CA ALA A 9 -4.45 -47.42 2.35
C ALA A 9 -2.95 -47.09 2.14
N PRO A 10 -2.40 -47.25 0.93
CA PRO A 10 -1.00 -46.92 0.63
C PRO A 10 -0.80 -45.40 0.58
N THR A 11 0.31 -44.96 1.18
CA THR A 11 0.88 -43.62 1.04
C THR A 11 1.21 -43.34 -0.42
N VAL A 12 0.60 -42.29 -0.98
CA VAL A 12 1.04 -41.66 -2.22
C VAL A 12 1.50 -40.25 -1.86
N GLU A 13 2.82 -40.11 -1.70
CA GLU A 13 3.49 -38.82 -1.88
C GLU A 13 3.12 -38.32 -3.28
N SER A 14 2.42 -37.18 -3.35
CA SER A 14 2.27 -36.41 -4.58
C SER A 14 3.11 -35.15 -4.44
N ASP A 15 4.41 -35.39 -4.56
CA ASP A 15 5.42 -34.40 -4.90
C ASP A 15 5.34 -34.24 -6.42
N ASP A 16 4.42 -33.41 -6.90
CA ASP A 16 4.33 -32.98 -8.30
C ASP A 16 3.28 -31.88 -8.39
N LEU A 17 3.70 -30.70 -8.87
CA LEU A 17 2.94 -29.66 -9.58
C LEU A 17 3.58 -28.26 -9.38
N ILE A 18 4.90 -28.13 -9.59
CA ILE A 18 5.51 -26.88 -10.11
C ILE A 18 6.68 -27.24 -11.04
N GLU A 19 6.41 -27.92 -12.16
CA GLU A 19 7.29 -27.88 -13.33
C GLU A 19 6.41 -27.78 -14.58
N ASP A 20 6.06 -26.55 -14.94
CA ASP A 20 6.04 -26.11 -16.35
C ASP A 20 5.96 -24.58 -16.36
N SER A 21 7.08 -23.93 -16.04
CA SER A 21 7.25 -22.53 -16.43
C SER A 21 7.61 -22.58 -17.91
N PRO A 22 6.78 -22.04 -18.83
CA PRO A 22 7.14 -22.06 -20.23
C PRO A 22 8.46 -21.30 -20.38
N GLU A 23 9.50 -21.99 -20.84
CA GLU A 23 10.78 -21.42 -21.17
C GLU A 23 10.53 -20.39 -22.28
N LEU A 24 10.41 -19.12 -21.88
CA LEU A 24 10.18 -18.01 -22.79
C LEU A 24 11.32 -18.02 -23.83
N PRO A 25 11.01 -17.89 -25.13
CA PRO A 25 12.02 -17.95 -26.18
C PRO A 25 13.11 -16.90 -25.91
N ALA A 26 14.37 -17.31 -26.04
CA ALA A 26 15.58 -16.51 -25.79
C ALA A 26 15.75 -15.27 -26.69
N ASP A 27 14.73 -14.93 -27.49
CA ASP A 27 14.71 -13.85 -28.48
C ASP A 27 13.75 -12.71 -28.07
N GLU A 28 13.31 -12.65 -26.80
CA GLU A 28 12.71 -11.43 -26.28
C GLU A 28 13.71 -10.28 -26.42
N PRO A 29 13.35 -9.16 -27.08
CA PRO A 29 14.25 -8.04 -27.24
C PRO A 29 14.63 -7.52 -25.85
N LYS A 30 15.90 -7.70 -25.48
CA LYS A 30 16.44 -7.24 -24.20
C LYS A 30 16.16 -5.74 -24.09
N VAL A 31 15.29 -5.38 -23.15
CA VAL A 31 14.94 -3.97 -22.92
C VAL A 31 16.24 -3.20 -22.68
N PRO A 32 16.52 -2.14 -23.46
CA PRO A 32 17.74 -1.38 -23.29
C PRO A 32 17.81 -0.81 -21.87
N GLY A 33 19.01 -0.83 -21.30
CA GLY A 33 19.28 -0.25 -19.98
C GLY A 33 18.97 1.26 -19.97
N PRO A 34 18.95 1.90 -18.79
CA PRO A 34 18.57 3.30 -18.68
C PRO A 34 19.48 4.24 -19.50
N TRP A 35 18.96 5.38 -19.90
CA TRP A 35 19.70 6.38 -20.68
C TRP A 35 19.37 7.81 -20.24
N ARG A 36 20.26 8.74 -20.53
CA ARG A 36 20.04 10.17 -20.26
C ARG A 36 19.14 10.78 -21.33
N ALA A 37 18.17 11.58 -20.91
CA ALA A 37 17.27 12.31 -21.80
C ALA A 37 17.98 13.41 -22.60
N SER A 38 19.09 13.95 -22.09
CA SER A 38 19.82 15.08 -22.68
C SER A 38 20.53 14.74 -23.99
N ASP A 39 21.13 13.55 -24.07
CA ASP A 39 22.02 13.14 -25.16
C ASP A 39 21.83 11.68 -25.59
N GLY A 40 20.93 10.94 -24.95
CA GLY A 40 20.70 9.52 -25.22
C GLY A 40 21.81 8.60 -24.70
N ALA A 41 22.79 9.11 -23.95
CA ALA A 41 23.91 8.30 -23.48
C ALA A 41 23.42 7.22 -22.51
N PRO A 42 23.86 5.95 -22.68
CA PRO A 42 23.52 4.89 -21.74
C PRO A 42 24.13 5.17 -20.36
N ILE A 43 23.41 4.81 -19.31
CA ILE A 43 23.89 4.86 -17.94
C ILE A 43 23.67 3.49 -17.28
N SER A 44 24.54 3.11 -16.34
CA SER A 44 24.33 1.85 -15.63
C SER A 44 23.04 1.89 -14.82
N PHE A 45 22.41 0.73 -14.65
CA PHE A 45 21.20 0.65 -13.84
C PHE A 45 21.44 1.06 -12.38
N ALA A 46 22.63 0.78 -11.83
CA ALA A 46 22.97 1.14 -10.46
C ALA A 46 23.06 2.67 -10.28
N GLU A 47 23.72 3.37 -11.19
CA GLU A 47 23.80 4.83 -11.18
C GLU A 47 22.42 5.47 -11.41
N ALA A 48 21.64 4.94 -12.36
CA ALA A 48 20.26 5.38 -12.59
C ALA A 48 19.40 5.19 -11.33
N GLN A 49 19.47 4.03 -10.68
CA GLN A 49 18.70 3.73 -9.47
C GLN A 49 19.06 4.69 -8.32
N ALA A 50 20.35 4.99 -8.12
CA ALA A 50 20.79 5.92 -7.09
C ALA A 50 20.22 7.33 -7.31
N GLU A 51 20.28 7.82 -8.56
CA GLU A 51 19.75 9.14 -8.90
C GLU A 51 18.21 9.18 -8.83
N TRP A 52 17.54 8.13 -9.31
CA TRP A 52 16.11 7.97 -9.16
C TRP A 52 15.67 7.93 -7.70
N ALA A 53 16.43 7.30 -6.81
CA ALA A 53 16.14 7.28 -5.38
C ALA A 53 16.28 8.67 -4.75
N ARG A 54 17.31 9.43 -5.13
CA ARG A 54 17.50 10.82 -4.71
C ARG A 54 16.32 11.69 -5.13
N VAL A 55 15.88 11.58 -6.38
CA VAL A 55 14.73 12.31 -6.93
C VAL A 55 13.43 11.84 -6.28
N ALA A 56 13.21 10.54 -6.15
CA ALA A 56 12.02 9.96 -5.52
C ALA A 56 11.85 10.44 -4.08
N HIS A 57 12.95 10.47 -3.30
CA HIS A 57 12.94 11.04 -1.95
C HIS A 57 12.44 12.49 -1.99
N GLY A 58 12.99 13.33 -2.86
CA GLY A 58 12.54 14.73 -3.02
C GLY A 58 11.07 14.86 -3.40
N VAL A 59 10.57 14.02 -4.32
CA VAL A 59 9.15 13.97 -4.70
C VAL A 59 8.27 13.61 -3.51
N LEU A 60 8.64 12.59 -2.73
CA LEU A 60 7.87 12.15 -1.57
C LEU A 60 7.89 13.19 -0.44
N VAL A 61 9.02 13.86 -0.19
CA VAL A 61 9.10 14.99 0.75
C VAL A 61 8.17 16.12 0.31
N LYS A 62 8.19 16.50 -0.98
CA LYS A 62 7.26 17.51 -1.52
C LYS A 62 5.80 17.10 -1.29
N THR A 63 5.44 15.85 -1.55
CA THR A 63 4.10 15.31 -1.26
C THR A 63 3.77 15.41 0.24
N ALA A 64 4.73 15.10 1.11
CA ALA A 64 4.56 15.16 2.56
C ALA A 64 4.29 16.59 3.10
N THR A 65 4.52 17.65 2.31
CA THR A 65 4.18 19.03 2.71
C THR A 65 2.68 19.34 2.62
N ARG A 66 1.86 18.40 2.17
CA ARG A 66 0.40 18.57 2.04
C ARG A 66 -0.32 17.48 2.82
N TYR A 67 -1.12 17.89 3.80
CA TYR A 67 -1.85 16.94 4.64
C TYR A 67 -2.79 16.07 3.80
N ASN A 68 -2.79 14.77 4.08
CA ASN A 68 -3.56 13.74 3.36
C ASN A 68 -3.24 13.60 1.86
N ASP A 69 -2.11 14.12 1.39
CA ASP A 69 -1.64 13.92 0.02
C ASP A 69 -0.80 12.64 -0.12
N TYR A 70 -0.96 11.95 -1.23
CA TYR A 70 -0.24 10.72 -1.56
C TYR A 70 -0.18 10.57 -3.07
N LEU A 71 0.64 9.66 -3.56
CA LEU A 71 0.72 9.37 -4.99
C LEU A 71 0.78 7.88 -5.26
N THR A 72 0.52 7.54 -6.51
CA THR A 72 0.60 6.17 -6.99
C THR A 72 2.00 5.79 -7.45
N TYR A 73 2.31 4.49 -7.52
CA TYR A 73 3.57 4.00 -8.10
C TYR A 73 3.81 4.53 -9.52
N SER A 74 2.75 4.66 -10.32
CA SER A 74 2.81 5.18 -11.70
C SER A 74 3.18 6.66 -11.73
N GLU A 75 2.59 7.46 -10.85
CA GLU A 75 2.91 8.89 -10.73
C GLU A 75 4.33 9.10 -10.21
N LEU A 76 4.79 8.29 -9.24
CA LEU A 76 6.16 8.36 -8.76
C LEU A 76 7.14 8.03 -9.88
N ALA A 77 6.91 6.91 -10.58
CA ALA A 77 7.77 6.47 -11.67
C ALA A 77 7.87 7.55 -12.76
N ARG A 78 6.74 8.11 -13.17
CA ARG A 78 6.71 9.21 -14.15
C ARG A 78 7.51 10.42 -13.69
N ARG A 79 7.26 10.92 -12.46
CA ARG A 79 7.97 12.09 -11.92
C ARG A 79 9.46 11.83 -11.76
N VAL A 80 9.85 10.63 -11.35
CA VAL A 80 11.26 10.25 -11.19
C VAL A 80 11.98 10.24 -12.52
N LEU A 81 11.40 9.66 -13.57
CA LEU A 81 12.01 9.67 -14.90
C LEU A 81 12.13 11.11 -15.45
N ASP A 82 11.08 11.92 -15.28
CA ASP A 82 11.00 13.31 -15.73
C ASP A 82 11.98 14.23 -15.00
N GLU A 83 11.92 14.26 -13.66
CA GLU A 83 12.74 15.15 -12.83
C GLU A 83 14.22 14.74 -12.77
N SER A 84 14.57 13.46 -12.99
CA SER A 84 15.97 13.00 -13.07
C SER A 84 16.61 13.22 -14.44
N GLY A 85 15.81 13.33 -15.50
CA GLY A 85 16.30 13.26 -16.88
C GLY A 85 16.95 11.92 -17.23
N ILE A 86 16.68 10.84 -16.47
CA ILE A 86 17.15 9.49 -16.76
C ILE A 86 15.92 8.63 -17.08
N LEU A 87 15.83 8.19 -18.34
CA LEU A 87 14.72 7.44 -18.89
C LEU A 87 15.00 5.94 -18.85
N TYR A 88 13.93 5.14 -18.80
CA TYR A 88 14.02 3.69 -18.88
C TYR A 88 12.76 3.07 -19.46
N GLY A 89 12.91 2.24 -20.49
CA GLY A 89 11.79 1.65 -21.23
C GLY A 89 11.14 0.45 -20.53
N ALA A 90 11.74 -0.07 -19.46
CA ALA A 90 11.18 -1.20 -18.73
C ALA A 90 9.95 -0.77 -17.92
N HIS A 91 8.97 -1.67 -17.86
CA HIS A 91 7.76 -1.46 -17.05
C HIS A 91 8.11 -1.14 -15.59
N GLN A 92 7.51 -0.07 -15.04
CA GLN A 92 7.81 0.49 -13.72
C GLN A 92 7.88 -0.54 -12.58
N ARG A 93 7.00 -1.53 -12.59
CA ARG A 93 6.94 -2.62 -11.59
C ARG A 93 8.28 -3.35 -11.41
N ASN A 94 9.15 -3.33 -12.42
CA ASN A 94 10.43 -4.04 -12.41
C ASN A 94 11.55 -3.24 -11.73
N TRP A 95 11.38 -1.94 -11.49
CA TRP A 95 12.45 -1.08 -10.96
C TRP A 95 12.01 -0.13 -9.84
N ILE A 96 10.75 0.32 -9.81
CA ILE A 96 10.29 1.30 -8.81
C ILE A 96 10.41 0.77 -7.37
N GLY A 97 10.29 -0.54 -7.17
CA GLY A 97 10.51 -1.18 -5.88
C GLY A 97 11.93 -0.96 -5.36
N LYS A 98 12.95 -1.10 -6.23
CA LYS A 98 14.37 -0.88 -5.85
C LYS A 98 14.65 0.57 -5.50
N VAL A 99 14.00 1.50 -6.19
CA VAL A 99 14.05 2.93 -5.87
C VAL A 99 13.46 3.20 -4.49
N LEU A 100 12.28 2.66 -4.19
CA LEU A 100 11.63 2.81 -2.87
C LEU A 100 12.41 2.15 -1.74
N VAL A 101 13.11 1.05 -2.00
CA VAL A 101 14.05 0.43 -1.04
C VAL A 101 15.16 1.40 -0.67
N ALA A 102 15.80 2.03 -1.67
CA ALA A 102 16.86 3.00 -1.42
C ALA A 102 16.35 4.26 -0.69
N VAL A 103 15.11 4.69 -0.96
CA VAL A 103 14.46 5.76 -0.18
C VAL A 103 14.26 5.34 1.29
N ALA A 104 13.77 4.13 1.54
CA ALA A 104 13.56 3.64 2.90
C ALA A 104 14.89 3.54 3.69
N ASP A 105 15.95 3.05 3.05
CA ASP A 105 17.30 2.96 3.63
C ASP A 105 17.87 4.34 3.99
N ARG A 106 17.71 5.31 3.09
CA ARG A 106 18.05 6.70 3.35
C ARG A 106 17.29 7.25 4.56
N ASN A 107 15.99 7.06 4.62
CA ASN A 107 15.17 7.59 5.72
C ASN A 107 15.57 6.96 7.05
N ALA A 108 15.83 5.65 7.08
CA ALA A 108 16.31 4.96 8.28
C ALA A 108 17.68 5.49 8.74
N THR A 109 18.58 5.79 7.80
CA THR A 109 19.91 6.33 8.08
C THR A 109 19.86 7.79 8.56
N GLU A 110 19.00 8.61 7.96
CA GLU A 110 18.85 10.04 8.28
C GLU A 110 17.91 10.31 9.46
N GLY A 111 17.24 9.28 10.01
CA GLY A 111 16.29 9.41 11.10
C GLY A 111 14.95 10.05 10.70
N GLY A 112 14.56 9.95 9.43
CA GLY A 112 13.31 10.47 8.89
C GLY A 112 12.14 9.45 8.94
N PRO A 113 10.89 9.91 8.77
CA PRO A 113 9.71 9.05 8.76
C PRO A 113 9.68 8.18 7.49
N LEU A 114 8.89 7.10 7.48
CA LEU A 114 8.77 6.20 6.32
C LEU A 114 7.99 6.83 5.17
N LEU A 115 8.66 7.60 4.31
CA LEU A 115 8.08 8.26 3.13
C LEU A 115 7.45 7.27 2.14
N THR A 116 7.87 6.01 2.14
CA THR A 116 7.28 4.96 1.30
C THR A 116 5.80 4.70 1.62
N SER A 117 5.30 5.13 2.79
CA SER A 117 3.88 5.11 3.15
C SER A 117 2.99 6.01 2.27
N LEU A 118 3.58 7.01 1.59
CA LEU A 118 2.92 7.94 0.68
C LEU A 118 2.74 7.39 -0.74
N CYS A 119 3.32 6.23 -1.05
CA CYS A 119 3.30 5.64 -2.38
C CYS A 119 2.43 4.38 -2.41
N VAL A 120 1.35 4.43 -3.20
CA VAL A 120 0.28 3.41 -3.20
C VAL A 120 0.01 2.82 -4.58
N SER A 121 -0.74 1.72 -4.60
CA SER A 121 -1.27 1.12 -5.83
C SER A 121 -2.24 2.07 -6.54
N SER A 122 -2.18 2.15 -7.87
CA SER A 122 -3.15 2.96 -8.65
C SER A 122 -4.57 2.38 -8.65
N GLY A 123 -4.74 1.08 -8.33
CA GLY A 123 -6.05 0.42 -8.42
C GLY A 123 -6.88 0.54 -7.13
N ASP A 124 -6.29 0.19 -5.99
CA ASP A 124 -6.98 0.15 -4.70
C ASP A 124 -6.37 1.09 -3.65
N GLU A 125 -5.39 1.91 -4.05
CA GLU A 125 -4.67 2.87 -3.20
C GLU A 125 -4.09 2.25 -1.93
N LYS A 126 -3.77 0.96 -1.96
CA LYS A 126 -3.11 0.29 -0.86
C LYS A 126 -1.60 0.40 -0.94
N VAL A 127 -0.98 0.41 0.24
CA VAL A 127 0.43 0.08 0.36
C VAL A 127 0.63 -1.43 0.18
N GLY A 128 1.69 -1.83 -0.54
CA GLY A 128 1.99 -3.22 -0.86
C GLY A 128 3.31 -3.74 -0.27
N ALA A 129 3.89 -4.73 -0.94
CA ALA A 129 5.13 -5.39 -0.50
C ALA A 129 6.31 -4.42 -0.35
N GLY A 130 6.38 -3.35 -1.15
CA GLY A 130 7.44 -2.34 -1.03
C GLY A 130 7.41 -1.62 0.32
N TYR A 131 6.23 -1.30 0.83
CA TYR A 131 6.09 -0.69 2.16
C TYR A 131 6.42 -1.69 3.28
N ALA A 132 5.95 -2.94 3.16
CA ALA A 132 6.28 -3.99 4.12
C ALA A 132 7.80 -4.24 4.21
N TYR A 133 8.50 -4.13 3.09
CA TYR A 133 9.96 -4.24 3.07
C TYR A 133 10.65 -3.00 3.68
N ALA A 134 10.11 -1.80 3.47
CA ALA A 134 10.60 -0.58 4.13
C ALA A 134 10.51 -0.66 5.66
N LEU A 135 9.45 -1.25 6.21
CA LEU A 135 9.34 -1.52 7.65
C LEU A 135 10.50 -2.39 8.16
N LYS A 136 10.84 -3.44 7.41
CA LYS A 136 11.97 -4.32 7.74
C LYS A 136 13.30 -3.55 7.76
N ILE A 137 13.55 -2.68 6.78
CA ILE A 137 14.76 -1.83 6.73
C ILE A 137 14.82 -0.92 7.95
N ALA A 138 13.70 -0.30 8.32
CA ALA A 138 13.61 0.57 9.49
C ALA A 138 13.60 -0.20 10.84
N GLY A 139 13.79 -1.53 10.83
CA GLY A 139 13.77 -2.35 12.04
C GLY A 139 12.39 -2.43 12.72
N GLN A 140 11.31 -2.08 12.01
CA GLN A 140 9.95 -2.08 12.53
C GLN A 140 9.27 -3.43 12.29
N PRO A 141 8.44 -3.91 13.24
CA PRO A 141 7.68 -5.14 13.06
C PRO A 141 6.65 -4.98 11.94
N LYS A 142 6.45 -6.04 11.15
CA LYS A 142 5.40 -6.06 10.13
C LYS A 142 4.03 -6.22 10.82
N PRO A 143 3.09 -5.26 10.67
CA PRO A 143 1.74 -5.39 11.23
C PRO A 143 0.91 -6.42 10.45
N LYS A 144 -0.17 -6.91 11.07
CA LYS A 144 -1.13 -7.81 10.42
C LYS A 144 -1.82 -7.15 9.22
N ASP A 145 -2.21 -5.89 9.38
CA ASP A 145 -2.74 -5.05 8.30
C ASP A 145 -1.80 -3.85 8.09
N LEU A 146 -1.35 -3.68 6.86
CA LEU A 146 -0.46 -2.59 6.47
C LEU A 146 -1.18 -1.24 6.35
N GLN A 147 -2.50 -1.22 6.10
CA GLN A 147 -3.17 0.04 5.75
C GLN A 147 -3.34 1.00 6.95
N PRO A 148 -3.75 0.56 8.15
CA PRO A 148 -3.78 1.42 9.33
C PRO A 148 -2.38 1.92 9.72
N HIS A 149 -1.39 1.02 9.72
CA HIS A 149 0.00 1.40 9.99
C HIS A 149 0.53 2.42 8.98
N ALA A 150 0.21 2.25 7.69
CA ALA A 150 0.58 3.25 6.68
C ALA A 150 -0.14 4.59 6.87
N ALA A 151 -1.36 4.62 7.41
CA ALA A 151 -2.03 5.85 7.75
C ALA A 151 -1.32 6.60 8.88
N GLU A 152 -0.83 5.87 9.89
CA GLU A 152 -0.02 6.42 10.98
C GLU A 152 1.32 6.96 10.45
N SER A 153 2.07 6.16 9.69
CA SER A 153 3.35 6.61 9.13
C SER A 153 3.20 7.77 8.14
N ARG A 154 2.10 7.86 7.38
CA ARG A 154 1.82 9.06 6.56
C ARG A 154 1.61 10.30 7.42
N LEU A 155 0.89 10.18 8.54
CA LEU A 155 0.71 11.29 9.47
C LEU A 155 2.04 11.77 10.05
N GLU A 156 2.95 10.84 10.38
CA GLU A 156 4.32 11.17 10.79
C GLU A 156 5.07 11.93 9.70
N CYS A 157 4.94 11.51 8.43
CA CYS A 157 5.53 12.23 7.30
C CYS A 157 5.03 13.67 7.23
N TYR A 158 3.71 13.89 7.31
CA TYR A 158 3.13 15.23 7.24
C TYR A 158 3.59 16.13 8.40
N ARG A 159 3.63 15.59 9.61
CA ARG A 159 4.08 16.31 10.81
C ARG A 159 5.57 16.65 10.72
N PHE A 160 6.39 15.70 10.32
CA PHE A 160 7.84 15.87 10.21
C PHE A 160 8.23 16.90 9.15
N HIS A 161 7.51 16.92 8.02
CA HIS A 161 7.79 17.84 6.91
C HIS A 161 6.99 19.15 6.96
N GLY A 162 6.28 19.42 8.07
CA GLY A 162 5.61 20.70 8.30
C GLY A 162 4.47 20.98 7.33
N ALA A 163 3.64 19.97 7.05
CA ALA A 163 2.45 20.16 6.24
C ALA A 163 1.49 21.20 6.83
N ASP A 164 0.62 21.76 5.99
CA ASP A 164 -0.53 22.53 6.46
C ASP A 164 -1.54 21.60 7.16
N MET A 165 -1.45 21.53 8.48
CA MET A 165 -2.16 20.57 9.32
C MET A 165 -3.35 21.23 10.03
N PRO A 166 -4.42 20.46 10.34
CA PRO A 166 -5.45 20.90 11.29
C PRO A 166 -4.85 21.27 12.66
N ALA A 167 -5.52 22.16 13.40
CA ALA A 167 -5.02 22.68 14.68
C ALA A 167 -4.80 21.60 15.76
N ASP A 168 -5.48 20.46 15.67
CA ASP A 168 -5.30 19.30 16.55
C ASP A 168 -4.11 18.40 16.13
N GLY A 169 -3.36 18.80 15.10
CA GLY A 169 -2.23 18.04 14.55
C GLY A 169 -2.64 16.90 13.62
N GLY A 170 -3.91 16.82 13.24
CA GLY A 170 -4.46 15.83 12.30
C GLY A 170 -4.54 14.40 12.85
N GLN A 171 -5.31 13.56 12.14
CA GLN A 171 -5.52 12.15 12.48
C GLN A 171 -5.03 11.22 11.36
N PRO A 172 -4.64 9.97 11.69
CA PRO A 172 -4.27 8.97 10.69
C PRO A 172 -5.44 8.69 9.77
N THR A 173 -5.24 8.89 8.47
CA THR A 173 -6.29 8.69 7.45
C THR A 173 -5.85 7.64 6.44
N THR A 174 -6.69 6.63 6.22
CA THR A 174 -6.50 5.68 5.12
C THR A 174 -6.77 6.37 3.78
N THR A 175 -6.20 5.85 2.69
CA THR A 175 -6.42 6.43 1.35
C THR A 175 -7.90 6.41 0.95
N ARG A 176 -8.26 7.21 -0.07
CA ARG A 176 -9.66 7.45 -0.46
C ARG A 176 -10.35 6.14 -0.83
N ALA A 177 -9.71 5.29 -1.63
CA ALA A 177 -10.25 4.00 -2.07
C ALA A 177 -10.35 2.98 -0.92
N VAL A 178 -9.38 2.96 0.00
CA VAL A 178 -9.43 2.08 1.18
C VAL A 178 -10.59 2.46 2.09
N SER A 179 -10.74 3.77 2.36
CA SER A 179 -11.84 4.31 3.16
C SER A 179 -13.20 4.03 2.52
N ALA A 180 -13.35 4.29 1.22
CA ALA A 180 -14.59 4.02 0.48
C ALA A 180 -14.96 2.53 0.48
N LYS A 181 -13.98 1.64 0.31
CA LYS A 181 -14.23 0.19 0.36
C LYS A 181 -14.68 -0.25 1.74
N ARG A 182 -14.10 0.29 2.81
CA ARG A 182 -14.49 -0.02 4.18
C ARG A 182 -15.95 0.37 4.43
N ILE A 183 -16.33 1.60 4.10
CA ILE A 183 -17.72 2.09 4.23
C ILE A 183 -18.71 1.18 3.48
N ARG A 184 -18.33 0.70 2.28
CA ARG A 184 -19.18 -0.20 1.49
C ARG A 184 -19.35 -1.60 2.10
N THR A 185 -18.36 -2.07 2.86
CA THR A 185 -18.32 -3.44 3.39
C THR A 185 -18.80 -3.51 4.83
N GLU A 186 -18.85 -2.38 5.54
CA GLU A 186 -19.39 -2.33 6.89
C GLU A 186 -20.89 -2.65 6.86
N PRO A 187 -21.35 -3.62 7.67
CA PRO A 187 -22.77 -3.91 7.78
C PRO A 187 -23.49 -2.65 8.28
N PRO A 188 -24.73 -2.40 7.82
CA PRO A 188 -25.53 -1.30 8.35
C PRO A 188 -25.57 -1.41 9.88
N VAL A 189 -25.28 -0.30 10.56
CA VAL A 189 -25.51 -0.24 12.01
C VAL A 189 -26.99 -0.53 12.21
N GLU A 190 -27.32 -1.62 12.91
CA GLU A 190 -28.69 -1.92 13.29
C GLU A 190 -29.21 -0.72 14.08
N LYS A 191 -30.22 -0.04 13.51
CA LYS A 191 -30.86 1.07 14.20
C LYS A 191 -31.45 0.49 15.49
N PRO A 192 -31.17 1.11 16.66
CA PRO A 192 -31.72 0.59 17.91
C PRO A 192 -33.23 0.52 17.80
N VAL A 193 -33.77 -0.67 18.04
CA VAL A 193 -35.22 -0.89 18.08
C VAL A 193 -35.75 -0.18 19.32
N ILE A 194 -36.51 0.90 19.11
CA ILE A 194 -37.19 1.57 20.22
C ILE A 194 -38.44 0.76 20.54
N LEU A 195 -38.50 0.20 21.74
CA LEU A 195 -39.65 -0.54 22.22
C LEU A 195 -40.58 0.37 23.02
N CYS A 196 -41.88 0.11 22.93
CA CYS A 196 -42.86 0.67 23.84
C CYS A 196 -42.51 0.25 25.29
N PRO A 197 -42.46 1.18 26.26
CA PRO A 197 -42.13 0.82 27.65
C PRO A 197 -43.23 0.01 28.35
N VAL A 198 -44.45 -0.02 27.79
CA VAL A 198 -45.61 -0.73 28.37
C VAL A 198 -45.80 -2.09 27.71
N HIS A 199 -45.86 -2.12 26.39
CA HIS A 199 -46.20 -3.32 25.63
C HIS A 199 -44.97 -4.05 25.06
N PHE A 200 -43.77 -3.47 25.19
CA PHE A 200 -42.51 -4.02 24.65
C PHE A 200 -42.56 -4.36 23.15
N SER A 201 -43.52 -3.80 22.41
CA SER A 201 -43.61 -3.88 20.96
C SER A 201 -42.72 -2.82 20.32
N GLN A 202 -42.16 -3.12 19.15
CA GLN A 202 -41.37 -2.17 18.38
C GLN A 202 -42.25 -0.98 17.97
N LEU A 203 -41.81 0.23 18.31
CA LEU A 203 -42.52 1.45 17.94
C LEU A 203 -42.35 1.75 16.44
N PRO A 204 -43.42 2.15 15.75
CA PRO A 204 -43.33 2.75 14.42
C PRO A 204 -42.63 4.10 14.46
N LEU A 205 -42.33 4.67 13.28
CA LEU A 205 -41.65 5.98 13.16
C LEU A 205 -42.38 7.14 13.86
N SER A 206 -43.69 7.02 14.07
CA SER A 206 -44.49 8.01 14.80
C SER A 206 -44.12 8.09 16.29
N GLY A 207 -43.44 7.08 16.85
CA GLY A 207 -43.10 6.99 18.27
C GLY A 207 -44.29 6.65 19.18
N GLN A 208 -45.46 6.34 18.61
CA GLN A 208 -46.65 5.92 19.34
C GLN A 208 -46.93 4.43 19.13
N CYS A 209 -47.26 3.74 20.21
CA CYS A 209 -47.61 2.32 20.18
C CYS A 209 -49.09 2.20 19.82
N ASP A 210 -49.42 1.37 18.82
CA ASP A 210 -50.81 1.11 18.40
C ASP A 210 -51.67 0.41 19.47
N LEU A 211 -51.03 -0.05 20.56
CA LEU A 211 -51.68 -0.67 21.71
C LEU A 211 -51.76 0.26 22.93
N CYS A 212 -51.12 1.43 22.88
CA CYS A 212 -51.27 2.44 23.91
C CYS A 212 -52.42 3.38 23.53
N ASP A 213 -53.54 3.26 24.25
CA ASP A 213 -54.63 4.25 24.24
C ASP A 213 -54.18 5.59 24.84
#